data_AF-A0A3N5E3T2-F1
#
_entry.id   AF-A0A3N5E3T2-F1
#
_cell.length_a   1.000
_cell.length_b   1.000
_cell.length_c   1.000
_cell.angle_alpha   90.00
_cell.angle_beta   90.00
_cell.angle_gamma   90.00
#
_symmetry.space_group_name_H-M   'P 1'
#
loop_
_entity.id
_entity.type
_entity.pdbx_description
1 polymer ?
#
loop_
_entity_poly.entity_id
_entity_poly.type
_entity_poly.pdbx_seq_one_letter_code
_entity_poly.pdbx_strand_id
1 'polypeptide(L)'
;MRSYILKLTIIALGVVMISSCSSKKVTLKHDQILGYWKTVVGENEYVQFEKLDSEYVYSAFTYDRLAASGIWELDGDNLIINFDDGTSTSVCVSFISDTLLFNLGAEKYVKAVISGKGRTPLAEIGDVEVLEAIIKNINVIFSEIEPFKEDWATPTISWQKITAEVVLKTDALSGMVDVGNQISKYLVSQGFDINSTRTTETISSYNKENLIVMIRLRGANEPKAGEACYIDVISGLDKK
;
A
#
# COMPACT_ATOMS: atom_id res chain seq x y z
N MET A 1 -34.68 11.00 60.81
CA MET A 1 -33.99 12.05 60.03
C MET A 1 -32.72 11.41 59.44
N ARG A 2 -32.61 11.39 58.10
CA ARG A 2 -31.44 11.00 57.25
C ARG A 2 -30.95 9.54 57.39
N SER A 3 -31.46 8.56 56.64
CA SER A 3 -31.33 8.30 55.18
C SER A 3 -29.88 8.17 54.69
N TYR A 4 -29.46 6.91 54.49
CA TYR A 4 -28.21 6.48 53.86
C TYR A 4 -28.34 6.63 52.35
N ILE A 5 -27.47 7.43 51.72
CA ILE A 5 -27.34 7.45 50.26
C ILE A 5 -25.93 6.99 49.91
N LEU A 6 -25.86 5.72 49.51
CA LEU A 6 -24.79 5.10 48.77
C LEU A 6 -24.63 5.87 47.44
N LYS A 7 -23.52 6.58 47.24
CA LYS A 7 -23.20 7.15 45.92
C LYS A 7 -22.23 6.21 45.21
N LEU A 8 -22.75 5.53 44.18
CA LEU A 8 -21.98 4.78 43.20
C LEU A 8 -21.06 5.76 42.44
N THR A 9 -19.78 5.44 42.45
CA THR A 9 -18.73 6.11 41.69
C THR A 9 -18.89 5.77 40.20
N ILE A 10 -19.29 6.74 39.39
CA ILE A 10 -19.20 6.65 37.93
C ILE A 10 -17.72 6.89 37.57
N ILE A 11 -17.05 5.85 37.06
CA ILE A 11 -15.74 5.98 36.45
C ILE A 11 -15.98 6.64 35.08
N ALA A 12 -15.77 7.95 35.01
CA ALA A 12 -15.73 8.68 33.76
C ALA A 12 -14.47 8.25 33.00
N LEU A 13 -14.66 7.53 31.90
CA LEU A 13 -13.63 7.29 30.89
C LEU A 13 -13.18 8.66 30.37
N GLY A 14 -11.96 9.05 30.70
CA GLY A 14 -11.39 10.33 30.30
C GLY A 14 -11.20 10.37 28.79
N VAL A 15 -12.07 11.09 28.10
CA VAL A 15 -11.76 11.66 26.79
C VAL A 15 -10.64 12.67 27.03
N VAL A 16 -9.42 12.32 26.64
CA VAL A 16 -8.30 13.25 26.65
C VAL A 16 -8.52 14.27 25.54
N MET A 17 -9.22 15.37 25.85
CA MET A 17 -9.25 16.56 24.99
C MET A 17 -7.93 17.30 25.15
N ILE A 18 -7.01 17.11 24.19
CA ILE A 18 -5.78 17.90 24.11
C ILE A 18 -6.10 19.18 23.33
N SER A 19 -6.29 20.26 24.10
CA SER A 19 -6.07 21.68 23.80
C SER A 19 -6.08 22.18 22.34
N SER A 20 -7.18 22.89 22.03
CA SER A 20 -7.31 24.11 21.20
C SER A 20 -6.02 24.69 20.59
N CYS A 21 -5.81 24.39 19.31
CA CYS A 21 -4.90 25.10 18.41
C CYS A 21 -5.52 26.45 17.98
N SER A 22 -5.17 27.53 18.67
CA SER A 22 -5.61 28.90 18.35
C SER A 22 -4.51 29.71 17.65
N SER A 23 -4.35 29.46 16.35
CA SER A 23 -3.72 30.39 15.41
C SER A 23 -4.56 30.36 14.15
N LYS A 24 -4.74 31.51 13.47
CA LYS A 24 -5.54 31.67 12.23
C LYS A 24 -5.57 30.36 11.43
N LYS A 25 -6.69 29.63 11.49
CA LYS A 25 -6.81 28.28 10.93
C LYS A 25 -6.61 28.37 9.43
N VAL A 26 -5.39 28.11 8.99
CA VAL A 26 -5.12 27.75 7.61
C VAL A 26 -5.72 26.35 7.48
N THR A 27 -6.88 26.26 6.83
CA THR A 27 -7.51 24.97 6.56
C THR A 27 -6.56 24.15 5.71
N LEU A 28 -6.19 22.98 6.21
CA LEU A 28 -5.32 22.05 5.53
C LEU A 28 -6.01 21.57 4.25
N LYS A 29 -5.28 21.56 3.13
CA LYS A 29 -5.79 21.03 1.87
C LYS A 29 -5.07 19.73 1.51
N HIS A 30 -5.79 18.83 0.86
CA HIS A 30 -5.29 17.52 0.46
C HIS A 30 -4.00 17.62 -0.37
N ASP A 31 -3.96 18.55 -1.32
CA ASP A 31 -2.81 18.80 -2.20
C ASP A 31 -1.51 19.18 -1.48
N GLN A 32 -1.60 19.72 -0.26
CA GLN A 32 -0.43 20.05 0.55
C GLN A 32 0.24 18.81 1.15
N ILE A 33 -0.56 17.78 1.46
CA ILE A 33 -0.10 16.53 2.09
C ILE A 33 0.36 15.52 1.06
N LEU A 34 -0.18 15.57 -0.15
CA LEU A 34 0.21 14.66 -1.23
C LEU A 34 1.73 14.66 -1.47
N GLY A 35 2.26 13.45 -1.64
CA GLY A 35 3.66 13.18 -1.97
C GLY A 35 4.31 12.19 -1.03
N TYR A 36 5.64 12.11 -1.18
CA TYR A 36 6.51 11.24 -0.39
C TYR A 36 7.20 12.05 0.67
N TRP A 37 7.29 11.45 1.85
CA TRP A 37 7.73 12.11 3.06
C TRP A 37 8.72 11.21 3.77
N LYS A 38 9.97 11.66 3.84
CA LYS A 38 11.01 10.94 4.57
C LYS A 38 10.91 11.30 6.05
N THR A 39 10.90 10.28 6.90
CA THR A 39 10.83 10.50 8.34
C THR A 39 12.16 11.04 8.87
N VAL A 40 12.07 12.09 9.68
CA VAL A 40 13.17 12.63 10.50
C VAL A 40 13.02 12.16 11.94
N VAL A 41 11.79 12.09 12.44
CA VAL A 41 11.42 11.58 13.77
C VAL A 41 10.14 10.77 13.62
N GLY A 42 10.15 9.51 14.01
CA GLY A 42 9.00 8.60 13.88
C GLY A 42 9.44 7.14 13.79
N GLU A 43 8.47 6.22 13.76
CA GLU A 43 8.74 4.77 13.71
C GLU A 43 8.98 4.25 12.29
N ASN A 44 8.35 4.87 11.29
CA ASN A 44 8.50 4.52 9.88
C ASN A 44 9.68 5.27 9.26
N GLU A 45 10.31 4.74 8.22
CA GLU A 45 11.41 5.40 7.49
C GLU A 45 10.90 6.42 6.46
N TYR A 46 9.76 6.13 5.83
CA TYR A 46 9.04 7.06 4.97
C TYR A 46 7.55 6.74 4.94
N VAL A 47 6.76 7.77 4.61
CA VAL A 47 5.32 7.67 4.37
C VAL A 47 4.98 8.32 3.04
N GLN A 48 3.87 7.89 2.45
CA GLN A 48 3.39 8.31 1.15
C GLN A 48 1.90 8.58 1.23
N PHE A 49 1.52 9.75 0.73
CA PHE A 49 0.13 10.17 0.60
C PHE A 49 -0.17 10.38 -0.87
N GLU A 50 -1.08 9.58 -1.41
CA GLU A 50 -1.44 9.64 -2.83
C GLU A 50 -2.93 9.78 -3.03
N LYS A 51 -3.29 10.20 -4.24
CA LYS A 51 -4.67 10.15 -4.72
C LYS A 51 -4.74 9.14 -5.85
N LEU A 52 -5.46 8.04 -5.63
CA LEU A 52 -5.73 7.02 -6.63
C LEU A 52 -7.23 7.11 -6.97
N ASP A 53 -7.53 7.47 -8.22
CA ASP A 53 -8.90 7.74 -8.67
C ASP A 53 -9.66 8.74 -7.78
N SER A 54 -10.63 8.24 -6.99
CA SER A 54 -11.44 9.00 -6.04
C SER A 54 -10.98 8.86 -4.58
N GLU A 55 -9.98 8.04 -4.31
CA GLU A 55 -9.53 7.71 -2.95
C GLU A 55 -8.17 8.32 -2.63
N TYR A 56 -7.97 8.62 -1.35
CA TYR A 56 -6.74 9.15 -0.80
C TYR A 56 -6.03 8.05 -0.02
N VAL A 57 -4.92 7.55 -0.57
CA VAL A 57 -4.23 6.35 -0.06
C VAL A 57 -3.02 6.75 0.77
N TYR A 58 -2.86 6.06 1.90
CA TYR A 58 -1.73 6.16 2.81
C TYR A 58 -0.89 4.88 2.74
N SER A 59 0.42 5.04 2.74
CA SER A 59 1.37 3.92 2.86
C SER A 59 2.56 4.34 3.71
N ALA A 60 2.96 3.48 4.64
CA ALA A 60 4.10 3.68 5.52
C ALA A 60 5.07 2.51 5.42
N PHE A 61 6.36 2.80 5.48
CA PHE A 61 7.39 1.82 5.20
C PHE A 61 8.48 1.79 6.26
N THR A 62 8.95 0.60 6.57
CA THR A 62 10.06 0.34 7.49
C THR A 62 10.95 -0.76 6.90
N TYR A 63 12.25 -0.51 6.78
CA TYR A 63 13.23 -1.38 6.12
C TYR A 63 12.82 -1.74 4.68
N ASP A 64 12.36 -0.74 3.93
CA ASP A 64 11.82 -0.86 2.57
C ASP A 64 10.62 -1.82 2.42
N ARG A 65 9.96 -2.18 3.53
CA ARG A 65 8.75 -3.01 3.54
C ARG A 65 7.54 -2.17 3.91
N LEU A 66 6.40 -2.47 3.29
CA LEU A 66 5.13 -1.88 3.70
C LEU A 66 4.81 -2.31 5.14
N ALA A 67 4.83 -1.35 6.05
CA ALA A 67 4.55 -1.54 7.46
C ALA A 67 3.07 -1.31 7.76
N ALA A 68 2.46 -0.32 7.10
CA ALA A 68 1.04 -0.02 7.23
C ALA A 68 0.48 0.61 5.95
N SER A 69 -0.79 0.36 5.65
CA SER A 69 -1.54 0.98 4.54
C SER A 69 -2.96 1.30 4.97
N GLY A 70 -3.59 2.22 4.25
CA GLY A 70 -4.97 2.59 4.50
C GLY A 70 -5.46 3.73 3.61
N ILE A 71 -6.63 4.26 3.96
CA ILE A 71 -7.23 5.44 3.33
C ILE A 71 -7.11 6.59 4.33
N TRP A 72 -6.81 7.79 3.84
CA TRP A 72 -6.77 8.98 4.68
C TRP A 72 -7.78 10.04 4.23
N GLU A 73 -8.19 10.87 5.18
CA GLU A 73 -9.08 11.99 4.95
C GLU A 73 -8.71 13.18 5.85
N LEU A 74 -9.21 14.36 5.51
CA LEU A 74 -9.00 15.57 6.30
C LEU A 74 -10.28 16.00 7.00
N ASP A 75 -10.18 16.18 8.31
CA ASP A 75 -11.18 16.83 9.14
C ASP A 75 -10.56 18.06 9.83
N GLY A 76 -10.68 19.22 9.16
CA GLY A 76 -10.09 20.47 9.63
C GLY A 76 -8.56 20.47 9.54
N ASP A 77 -7.90 20.44 10.69
CA ASP A 77 -6.44 20.33 10.87
C ASP A 77 -5.98 18.91 11.24
N ASN A 78 -6.91 17.96 11.28
CA ASN A 78 -6.60 16.57 11.55
C ASN A 78 -6.55 15.76 10.26
N LEU A 79 -5.55 14.90 10.19
CA LEU A 79 -5.43 13.83 9.22
C LEU A 79 -5.91 12.54 9.89
N ILE A 80 -7.00 11.99 9.37
CA ILE A 80 -7.54 10.71 9.84
C ILE A 80 -7.03 9.64 8.89
N ILE A 81 -6.37 8.60 9.42
CA ILE A 81 -5.91 7.45 8.65
C ILE A 81 -6.71 6.25 9.13
N ASN A 82 -7.46 5.64 8.21
CA ASN A 82 -8.20 4.41 8.40
C ASN A 82 -7.37 3.27 7.78
N PHE A 83 -6.77 2.44 8.63
CA PHE A 83 -5.86 1.39 8.20
C PHE A 83 -6.62 0.18 7.63
N ASP A 84 -5.96 -0.54 6.73
CA ASP A 84 -6.50 -1.76 6.10
C ASP A 84 -6.78 -2.88 7.13
N ASP A 85 -6.18 -2.83 8.32
CA ASP A 85 -6.43 -3.76 9.44
C ASP A 85 -7.70 -3.42 10.26
N GLY A 86 -8.42 -2.35 9.90
CA GLY A 86 -9.64 -1.89 10.55
C GLY A 86 -9.41 -0.93 11.72
N THR A 87 -8.16 -0.62 12.07
CA THR A 87 -7.85 0.42 13.06
C THR A 87 -7.88 1.81 12.43
N SER A 88 -7.97 2.85 13.27
CA SER A 88 -7.87 4.23 12.79
C SER A 88 -7.09 5.11 13.77
N THR A 89 -6.43 6.12 13.22
CA THR A 89 -5.76 7.15 13.99
C THR A 89 -6.12 8.53 13.46
N SER A 90 -6.10 9.52 14.35
CA SER A 90 -6.30 10.92 14.01
C SER A 90 -5.10 11.70 14.53
N VAL A 91 -4.40 12.38 13.62
CA VAL A 91 -3.19 13.13 13.92
C VAL A 91 -3.39 14.60 13.56
N CYS A 92 -3.02 15.49 14.48
CA CYS A 92 -3.01 16.92 14.19
C CYS A 92 -1.83 17.24 13.29
N VAL A 93 -2.09 17.88 12.14
CA VAL A 93 -1.08 18.15 11.12
C VAL A 93 -0.76 19.63 11.06
N SER A 94 0.54 19.93 11.01
CA SER A 94 1.03 21.28 10.73
C SER A 94 2.23 21.24 9.78
N PHE A 95 2.47 22.36 9.10
CA PHE A 95 3.61 22.52 8.20
C PHE A 95 4.56 23.60 8.72
N ILE A 96 5.86 23.31 8.66
CA ILE A 96 6.93 24.31 8.75
C ILE A 96 7.75 24.19 7.47
N SER A 97 7.56 25.13 6.55
CA SER A 97 8.18 25.10 5.22
C SER A 97 7.84 23.81 4.46
N ASP A 98 8.83 22.94 4.22
CA ASP A 98 8.77 21.64 3.55
C ASP A 98 8.69 20.46 4.53
N THR A 99 8.49 20.74 5.82
CA THR A 99 8.38 19.75 6.88
C THR A 99 6.92 19.58 7.31
N LEU A 100 6.44 18.35 7.23
CA LEU A 100 5.17 17.88 7.77
C LEU A 100 5.39 17.43 9.22
N LEU A 101 4.57 17.94 10.13
CA LEU A 101 4.63 17.63 11.55
C LEU A 101 3.32 16.99 11.99
N PHE A 102 3.41 15.83 12.63
CA PHE A 102 2.28 15.21 13.33
C PHE A 102 2.36 15.48 14.82
N ASN A 103 1.20 15.77 15.42
CA ASN A 103 1.03 15.93 16.86
C ASN A 103 2.08 16.86 17.48
N LEU A 104 2.19 18.08 16.94
CA LEU A 104 3.16 19.10 17.37
C LEU A 104 4.63 18.66 17.28
N GLY A 105 4.94 17.76 16.34
CA GLY A 105 6.29 17.30 16.05
C GLY A 105 6.74 16.07 16.83
N ALA A 106 5.80 15.31 17.41
CA ALA A 106 6.05 13.95 17.90
C ALA A 106 6.56 13.06 16.76
N GLU A 107 6.01 13.27 15.55
CA GLU A 107 6.60 12.76 14.32
C GLU A 107 6.87 13.92 13.36
N LYS A 108 7.96 13.80 12.60
CA LYS A 108 8.46 14.83 11.70
C LYS A 108 8.87 14.19 10.40
N TYR A 109 8.40 14.77 9.31
CA TYR A 109 8.71 14.31 7.97
C TYR A 109 9.12 15.45 7.09
N VAL A 110 10.13 15.24 6.26
CA VAL A 110 10.56 16.21 5.23
C VAL A 110 10.12 15.72 3.87
N LYS A 111 9.63 16.64 3.05
CA LYS A 111 9.15 16.30 1.70
C LYS A 111 10.33 15.73 0.91
N ALA A 112 10.21 14.47 0.51
CA ALA A 112 11.21 13.84 -0.33
C ALA A 112 11.00 14.36 -1.77
N VAL A 113 11.96 15.13 -2.27
CA VAL A 113 12.01 15.44 -3.69
C VAL A 113 12.51 14.20 -4.40
N ILE A 114 11.55 13.41 -4.88
CA ILE A 114 11.87 12.33 -5.77
C ILE A 114 12.10 12.94 -7.16
N SER A 115 13.35 12.90 -7.62
CA SER A 115 13.67 13.19 -9.02
C SER A 115 12.98 12.14 -9.91
N GLY A 116 11.92 12.56 -10.60
CA GLY A 116 11.06 11.70 -11.42
C GLY A 116 9.72 11.42 -10.73
N LYS A 117 8.61 11.72 -11.43
CA LYS A 117 7.18 11.51 -11.11
C LYS A 117 6.80 10.85 -9.76
N GLY A 118 7.28 11.35 -8.61
CA GLY A 118 6.91 10.85 -7.28
C GLY A 118 6.96 9.33 -7.13
N ARG A 119 8.07 8.68 -7.46
CA ARG A 119 8.25 7.22 -7.29
C ARG A 119 9.57 6.94 -6.64
N THR A 120 9.60 6.26 -5.50
CA THR A 120 10.87 5.81 -4.90
C THR A 120 11.74 5.21 -6.00
N PRO A 121 12.93 5.78 -6.28
CA PRO A 121 13.83 5.18 -7.21
C PRO A 121 14.36 3.93 -6.50
N LEU A 122 13.67 2.80 -6.69
CA LEU A 122 14.40 1.56 -6.83
C LEU A 122 15.43 1.86 -7.92
N ALA A 123 16.71 1.88 -7.54
CA ALA A 123 17.80 1.72 -8.49
C ALA A 123 17.38 0.65 -9.50
N GLU A 124 17.58 0.89 -10.80
CA GLU A 124 17.19 0.00 -11.93
C GLU A 124 16.97 -1.44 -11.48
N ILE A 125 15.71 -1.79 -11.16
CA ILE A 125 15.37 -3.13 -10.68
C ILE A 125 15.21 -4.02 -11.91
N GLY A 126 15.90 -5.14 -11.95
CA GLY A 126 15.76 -6.10 -13.04
C GLY A 126 14.53 -6.97 -12.90
N ASP A 127 14.31 -7.82 -13.92
CA ASP A 127 13.19 -8.75 -14.00
C ASP A 127 13.24 -9.87 -12.95
N VAL A 128 14.43 -10.27 -12.51
CA VAL A 128 14.60 -11.24 -11.41
C VAL A 128 14.39 -10.55 -10.06
N GLU A 129 15.00 -9.38 -9.87
CA GLU A 129 15.01 -8.66 -8.60
C GLU A 129 13.60 -8.23 -8.17
N VAL A 130 12.72 -7.88 -9.12
CA VAL A 130 11.32 -7.57 -8.79
C VAL A 130 10.55 -8.79 -8.28
N LEU A 131 10.84 -9.99 -8.81
CA LEU A 131 10.22 -11.23 -8.34
C LEU A 131 10.73 -11.61 -6.95
N GLU A 132 12.04 -11.49 -6.71
CA GLU A 132 12.63 -11.68 -5.37
C GLU A 132 12.03 -10.70 -4.34
N ALA A 133 11.81 -9.45 -4.75
CA ALA A 133 11.20 -8.44 -3.91
C ALA A 133 9.73 -8.79 -3.59
N ILE A 134 8.98 -9.34 -4.54
CA ILE A 134 7.59 -9.82 -4.30
C ILE A 134 7.59 -11.01 -3.34
N ILE A 135 8.46 -12.00 -3.53
CA ILE A 135 8.61 -13.15 -2.62
C ILE A 135 8.87 -12.69 -1.18
N LYS A 136 9.72 -11.67 -1.00
CA LYS A 136 10.10 -11.16 0.31
C LYS A 136 9.02 -10.34 1.01
N ASN A 137 8.16 -9.67 0.24
CA ASN A 137 7.23 -8.67 0.77
C ASN A 137 5.76 -9.10 0.80
N ILE A 138 5.40 -10.16 0.07
CA ILE A 138 4.03 -10.68 0.06
C ILE A 138 3.97 -11.95 0.92
N ASN A 139 3.04 -11.99 1.87
CA ASN A 139 2.91 -13.09 2.83
C ASN A 139 2.20 -14.33 2.22
N VAL A 140 2.81 -14.90 1.19
CA VAL A 140 2.35 -16.11 0.48
C VAL A 140 3.58 -16.95 0.12
N ILE A 141 3.40 -18.28 0.06
CA ILE A 141 4.47 -19.19 -0.35
C ILE A 141 4.50 -19.21 -1.89
N PHE A 142 5.59 -18.67 -2.45
CA PHE A 142 5.87 -18.73 -3.88
C PHE A 142 6.84 -19.88 -4.20
N SER A 143 6.77 -20.36 -5.44
CA SER A 143 7.79 -21.21 -6.05
C SER A 143 9.13 -20.48 -6.19
N GLU A 144 10.17 -21.24 -6.52
CA GLU A 144 11.40 -20.66 -7.06
C GLU A 144 11.12 -19.93 -8.38
N ILE A 145 12.02 -19.01 -8.72
CA ILE A 145 11.97 -18.26 -9.99
C ILE A 145 12.32 -19.22 -11.12
N GLU A 146 11.44 -19.32 -12.12
CA GLU A 146 11.63 -20.17 -13.29
C GLU A 146 11.44 -19.40 -14.61
N PRO A 147 12.11 -19.81 -15.70
CA PRO A 147 11.86 -19.24 -17.02
C PRO A 147 10.40 -19.42 -17.46
N PHE A 148 9.80 -18.37 -18.01
CA PHE A 148 8.45 -18.40 -18.55
C PHE A 148 8.46 -18.29 -20.07
N LYS A 149 7.68 -19.16 -20.73
CA LYS A 149 7.49 -19.15 -22.18
C LYS A 149 6.04 -19.51 -22.50
N GLU A 150 5.28 -18.55 -23.02
CA GLU A 150 3.98 -18.78 -23.63
C GLU A 150 3.83 -17.91 -24.88
N ASP A 151 3.03 -18.38 -25.84
CA ASP A 151 2.92 -17.79 -27.19
C ASP A 151 2.36 -16.36 -27.20
N TRP A 152 1.59 -15.99 -26.17
CA TRP A 152 1.04 -14.63 -26.02
C TRP A 152 2.04 -13.65 -25.41
N ALA A 153 3.12 -14.14 -24.80
CA ALA A 153 4.17 -13.29 -24.26
C ALA A 153 5.07 -12.79 -25.39
N THR A 154 5.59 -11.57 -25.27
CA THR A 154 6.45 -10.99 -26.33
C THR A 154 7.70 -11.87 -26.52
N PRO A 155 7.93 -12.47 -27.71
CA PRO A 155 8.96 -13.49 -27.90
C PRO A 155 10.39 -12.99 -27.70
N THR A 156 10.61 -11.68 -27.83
CA THR A 156 11.92 -11.04 -27.71
C THR A 156 12.33 -10.76 -26.27
N ILE A 157 11.41 -10.94 -25.31
CA ILE A 157 11.65 -10.71 -23.88
C ILE A 157 11.94 -12.05 -23.22
N SER A 158 13.02 -12.10 -22.43
CA SER A 158 13.25 -13.23 -21.53
C SER A 158 12.35 -13.05 -20.32
N TRP A 159 11.35 -13.92 -20.17
CA TRP A 159 10.42 -13.85 -19.05
C TRP A 159 10.84 -14.80 -17.94
N GLN A 160 10.64 -14.36 -16.71
CA GLN A 160 10.77 -15.12 -15.47
C GLN A 160 9.42 -15.16 -14.78
N LYS A 161 9.16 -16.20 -13.99
CA LYS A 161 7.90 -16.36 -13.26
C LYS A 161 8.13 -16.97 -11.88
N ILE A 162 7.30 -16.54 -10.94
CA ILE A 162 7.04 -17.22 -9.68
C ILE A 162 5.56 -17.60 -9.62
N THR A 163 5.22 -18.70 -8.96
CA THR A 163 3.85 -19.17 -8.82
C THR A 163 3.51 -19.36 -7.35
N ALA A 164 2.37 -18.86 -6.92
CA ALA A 164 1.77 -19.15 -5.62
C ALA A 164 0.57 -20.08 -5.78
N GLU A 165 0.44 -21.06 -4.89
CA GLU A 165 -0.76 -21.88 -4.76
C GLU A 165 -1.67 -21.30 -3.68
N VAL A 166 -2.96 -21.14 -4.01
CA VAL A 166 -3.99 -20.65 -3.09
C VAL A 166 -5.09 -21.69 -3.02
N VAL A 167 -5.22 -22.33 -1.85
CA VAL A 167 -6.34 -23.24 -1.58
C VAL A 167 -7.58 -22.44 -1.24
N LEU A 168 -8.63 -22.63 -2.03
CA LEU A 168 -9.88 -21.91 -1.85
C LEU A 168 -10.56 -22.34 -0.54
N LYS A 169 -10.93 -21.36 0.30
CA LYS A 169 -11.67 -21.60 1.54
C LYS A 169 -13.19 -21.68 1.33
N THR A 170 -13.65 -21.19 0.19
CA THR A 170 -15.06 -21.09 -0.21
C THR A 170 -15.17 -21.41 -1.70
N ASP A 171 -16.39 -21.56 -2.22
CA ASP A 171 -16.67 -21.73 -3.65
C ASP A 171 -16.50 -20.40 -4.44
N ALA A 172 -15.61 -19.53 -3.98
CA ALA A 172 -15.35 -18.21 -4.55
C ALA A 172 -13.84 -17.98 -4.70
N LEU A 173 -13.48 -17.21 -5.72
CA LEU A 173 -12.08 -16.85 -6.01
C LEU A 173 -11.54 -15.71 -5.11
N SER A 174 -12.26 -15.32 -4.04
CA SER A 174 -11.92 -14.15 -3.23
C SER A 174 -10.50 -14.21 -2.68
N GLY A 175 -10.09 -15.36 -2.12
CA GLY A 175 -8.72 -15.52 -1.61
C GLY A 175 -7.63 -15.36 -2.67
N MET A 176 -7.91 -15.74 -3.92
CA MET A 176 -6.99 -15.55 -5.05
C MET A 176 -6.94 -14.07 -5.47
N VAL A 177 -8.11 -13.42 -5.52
CA VAL A 177 -8.24 -11.99 -5.84
C VAL A 177 -7.54 -11.14 -4.77
N ASP A 178 -7.65 -11.49 -3.50
CA ASP A 178 -7.01 -10.78 -2.40
C ASP A 178 -5.48 -10.80 -2.50
N VAL A 179 -4.89 -11.96 -2.85
CA VAL A 179 -3.44 -12.07 -3.08
C VAL A 179 -3.02 -11.28 -4.32
N GLY A 180 -3.78 -11.41 -5.42
CA GLY A 180 -3.55 -10.60 -6.63
C GLY A 180 -3.55 -9.10 -6.33
N ASN A 181 -4.51 -8.63 -5.55
CA ASN A 181 -4.62 -7.24 -5.13
C ASN A 181 -3.46 -6.78 -4.23
N GLN A 182 -2.95 -7.65 -3.35
CA GLN A 182 -1.76 -7.33 -2.54
C GLN A 182 -0.53 -7.12 -3.43
N ILE A 183 -0.32 -8.00 -4.42
CA ILE A 183 0.80 -7.87 -5.37
C ILE A 183 0.64 -6.59 -6.20
N SER A 184 -0.58 -6.30 -6.68
CA SER A 184 -0.91 -5.07 -7.41
C SER A 184 -0.60 -3.81 -6.60
N LYS A 185 -1.08 -3.73 -5.35
CA LYS A 185 -0.81 -2.62 -4.43
C LYS A 185 0.70 -2.46 -4.20
N TYR A 186 1.42 -3.57 -4.03
CA TYR A 186 2.86 -3.55 -3.88
C TYR A 186 3.55 -2.97 -5.13
N LEU A 187 3.24 -3.46 -6.34
CA LEU A 187 3.83 -2.94 -7.58
C LEU A 187 3.57 -1.44 -7.77
N VAL A 188 2.34 -0.98 -7.49
CA VAL A 188 2.00 0.45 -7.56
C VAL A 188 2.84 1.26 -6.56
N SER A 189 3.00 0.77 -5.32
CA SER A 189 3.86 1.40 -4.31
C SER A 189 5.34 1.48 -4.72
N GLN A 190 5.80 0.55 -5.56
CA GLN A 190 7.15 0.52 -6.12
C GLN A 190 7.29 1.39 -7.39
N GLY A 191 6.22 2.09 -7.78
CA GLY A 191 6.19 3.02 -8.89
C GLY A 191 5.92 2.39 -10.25
N PHE A 192 5.27 1.23 -10.29
CA PHE A 192 4.76 0.68 -11.54
C PHE A 192 3.43 1.33 -11.92
N ASP A 193 3.25 1.58 -13.22
CA ASP A 193 1.98 1.98 -13.81
C ASP A 193 1.18 0.75 -14.26
N ILE A 194 -0.15 0.84 -14.26
CA ILE A 194 -0.99 -0.16 -14.90
C ILE A 194 -0.84 -0.06 -16.42
N ASN A 195 -0.53 -1.18 -17.07
CA ASN A 195 -0.48 -1.31 -18.51
C ASN A 195 -1.81 -1.84 -19.05
N SER A 196 -2.75 -0.93 -19.32
CA SER A 196 -4.09 -1.26 -19.82
C SER A 196 -4.09 -2.00 -21.17
N THR A 197 -3.03 -1.89 -21.97
CA THR A 197 -2.96 -2.57 -23.29
C THR A 197 -2.66 -4.06 -23.20
N ARG A 198 -2.17 -4.53 -22.05
CA ARG A 198 -1.78 -5.93 -21.80
C ARG A 198 -2.58 -6.58 -20.66
N THR A 199 -3.60 -5.88 -20.18
CA THR A 199 -4.52 -6.38 -19.14
C THR A 199 -5.71 -7.09 -19.79
N THR A 200 -6.07 -8.24 -19.26
CA THR A 200 -7.25 -9.04 -19.63
C THR A 200 -8.07 -9.36 -18.38
N GLU A 201 -9.15 -10.13 -18.51
CA GLU A 201 -9.96 -10.58 -17.36
C GLU A 201 -9.17 -11.40 -16.33
N THR A 202 -8.10 -12.08 -16.76
CA THR A 202 -7.30 -12.97 -15.90
C THR A 202 -5.85 -12.52 -15.75
N ILE A 203 -5.45 -11.46 -16.44
CA ILE A 203 -4.08 -10.94 -16.42
C ILE A 203 -4.10 -9.44 -16.13
N SER A 204 -3.44 -9.01 -15.06
CA SER A 204 -3.17 -7.60 -14.79
C SER A 204 -1.72 -7.29 -15.13
N SER A 205 -1.47 -6.29 -15.98
CA SER A 205 -0.11 -5.92 -16.40
C SER A 205 0.31 -4.57 -15.82
N TYR A 206 1.58 -4.48 -15.46
CA TYR A 206 2.23 -3.33 -14.85
C TYR A 206 3.56 -3.03 -15.54
N ASN A 207 3.93 -1.77 -15.67
CA ASN A 207 5.20 -1.37 -16.27
C ASN A 207 5.92 -0.29 -15.46
N LYS A 208 7.24 -0.41 -15.41
CA LYS A 208 8.15 0.64 -14.94
C LYS A 208 9.25 0.76 -15.98
N GLU A 209 9.19 1.82 -16.77
CA GLU A 209 10.07 2.01 -17.94
C GLU A 209 10.00 0.81 -18.91
N ASN A 210 11.08 0.05 -19.02
CA ASN A 210 11.18 -1.15 -19.86
C ASN A 210 10.89 -2.46 -19.10
N LEU A 211 10.74 -2.41 -17.79
CA LEU A 211 10.38 -3.58 -16.98
C LEU A 211 8.87 -3.79 -17.02
N ILE A 212 8.45 -5.00 -17.36
CA ILE A 212 7.05 -5.42 -17.39
C ILE A 212 6.84 -6.49 -16.32
N VAL A 213 5.78 -6.35 -15.54
CA VAL A 213 5.30 -7.36 -14.59
C VAL A 213 3.84 -7.69 -14.91
N MET A 214 3.47 -8.96 -14.86
CA MET A 214 2.12 -9.43 -15.12
C MET A 214 1.69 -10.37 -13.99
N ILE A 215 0.47 -10.17 -13.51
CA ILE A 215 -0.17 -11.02 -12.51
C ILE A 215 -1.24 -11.81 -13.24
N ARG A 216 -1.10 -13.14 -13.31
CA ARG A 216 -2.09 -14.02 -13.93
C ARG A 216 -2.78 -14.87 -12.88
N LEU A 217 -4.10 -14.79 -12.86
CA LEU A 217 -4.95 -15.59 -11.99
C LEU A 217 -5.41 -16.84 -12.75
N ARG A 218 -5.07 -18.02 -12.25
CA ARG A 218 -5.43 -19.32 -12.83
C ARG A 218 -6.31 -20.11 -11.85
N GLY A 219 -7.63 -19.93 -11.99
CA GLY A 219 -8.64 -20.68 -11.26
C GLY A 219 -9.51 -21.55 -12.16
N ALA A 220 -10.29 -22.44 -11.56
CA ALA A 220 -11.35 -23.16 -12.26
C ALA A 220 -12.52 -22.23 -12.60
N ASN A 221 -13.22 -22.53 -13.70
CA ASN A 221 -14.44 -21.79 -14.08
C ASN A 221 -15.57 -21.95 -13.05
N GLU A 222 -15.59 -23.09 -12.36
CA GLU A 222 -16.53 -23.43 -11.28
C GLU A 222 -15.73 -23.74 -10.01
N PRO A 223 -15.25 -22.71 -9.30
CA PRO A 223 -14.39 -22.89 -8.13
C PRO A 223 -15.12 -23.60 -6.99
N LYS A 224 -14.44 -24.54 -6.33
CA LYS A 224 -14.95 -25.21 -5.14
C LYS A 224 -14.01 -25.05 -3.95
N ALA A 225 -14.59 -25.01 -2.76
CA ALA A 225 -13.83 -25.05 -1.53
C ALA A 225 -12.91 -26.28 -1.50
N GLY A 226 -11.65 -26.05 -1.13
CA GLY A 226 -10.59 -27.08 -1.13
C GLY A 226 -9.86 -27.25 -2.46
N GLU A 227 -10.28 -26.60 -3.54
CA GLU A 227 -9.52 -26.62 -4.80
C GLU A 227 -8.30 -25.70 -4.74
N ALA A 228 -7.20 -26.15 -5.37
CA ALA A 228 -6.00 -25.35 -5.55
C ALA A 228 -6.13 -24.47 -6.79
N CYS A 229 -6.03 -23.15 -6.59
CA CYS A 229 -5.87 -22.16 -7.65
C CYS A 229 -4.44 -21.64 -7.64
N TYR A 230 -4.02 -21.02 -8.75
CA TYR A 230 -2.64 -20.54 -8.89
C TYR A 230 -2.60 -19.07 -9.27
N ILE A 231 -1.61 -18.38 -8.75
CA ILE A 231 -1.28 -17.01 -9.12
C ILE A 231 0.12 -17.02 -9.67
N ASP A 232 0.28 -16.64 -10.93
CA ASP A 232 1.59 -16.45 -11.53
C ASP A 232 1.94 -14.97 -11.52
N VAL A 233 3.16 -14.65 -11.07
CA VAL A 233 3.76 -13.33 -11.26
C VAL A 233 4.90 -13.47 -12.24
N ILE A 234 4.77 -12.81 -13.38
CA ILE A 234 5.65 -12.95 -14.54
C ILE A 234 6.36 -11.62 -14.75
N SER A 235 7.68 -11.61 -14.87
CA SER A 235 8.46 -10.40 -15.13
C SER A 235 9.39 -10.55 -16.32
N GLY A 236 9.63 -9.45 -17.04
CA GLY A 236 10.55 -9.42 -18.16
C GLY A 236 10.96 -8.00 -18.54
N LEU A 237 12.19 -7.88 -19.02
CA LEU A 237 12.79 -6.63 -19.49
C LEU A 237 12.67 -6.48 -21.01
N ASP A 238 11.98 -5.43 -21.46
CA ASP A 238 11.87 -5.05 -22.87
C ASP A 238 13.12 -4.26 -23.31
N LYS A 239 14.09 -4.93 -23.91
CA LYS A 239 15.29 -4.30 -24.46
C LYS A 239 14.95 -3.58 -25.77
N LYS A 240 14.32 -2.41 -25.69
CA LYS A 240 14.15 -1.50 -26.82
C LYS A 240 15.46 -0.82 -27.22
#